data_AF-A0A4R1YBR8-F1
#
_entry.id   AF-A0A4R1YBR8-F1
#
_cell.length_a   1.000
_cell.length_b   1.000
_cell.length_c   1.000
_cell.angle_alpha   90.00
_cell.angle_beta   90.00
_cell.angle_gamma   90.00
#
_symmetry.space_group_name_H-M   'P 1'
#
loop_
_entity.id
_entity.type
_entity.pdbx_description
1 polymer ?
#
loop_
_entity_poly.entity_id
_entity_poly.type
_entity_poly.pdbx_seq_one_letter_code
_entity_poly.pdbx_strand_id
1 'polypeptide(L)'
;MSDRANDRRKALGRGHVSEYLAALYLMLKGYRIVALGYRTKLGEIDIIARKRNLAIFVEVKARRDHMSAIDAVSPTAQNRIRAASDLWLARQRDYAVLS
;
A
#
# COMPACT_ATOMS: atom_id res chain seq x y z
N MET A 1 -18.06 -21.32 15.97
CA MET A 1 -17.93 -19.83 16.10
C MET A 1 -16.49 -19.34 16.38
N SER A 2 -15.52 -20.23 16.66
CA SER A 2 -14.11 -19.91 16.98
C SER A 2 -13.18 -19.70 15.76
N ASP A 3 -13.46 -20.36 14.62
CA ASP A 3 -12.56 -20.35 13.45
C ASP A 3 -12.42 -18.99 12.74
N ARG A 4 -13.52 -18.26 12.52
CA ARG A 4 -13.50 -17.00 11.75
C ARG A 4 -12.69 -15.88 12.41
N ALA A 5 -12.65 -15.84 13.74
CA ALA A 5 -11.87 -14.86 14.50
C ALA A 5 -10.37 -15.18 14.45
N ASN A 6 -10.03 -16.48 14.47
CA ASN A 6 -8.66 -16.95 14.37
C ASN A 6 -8.10 -16.77 12.95
N ASP A 7 -8.93 -17.01 11.92
CA ASP A 7 -8.58 -16.74 10.52
C ASP A 7 -8.38 -15.25 10.22
N ARG A 8 -9.20 -14.38 10.80
CA ARG A 8 -9.00 -12.91 10.71
C ARG A 8 -7.72 -12.46 11.40
N ARG A 9 -7.39 -12.98 12.60
CA ARG A 9 -6.12 -12.68 13.28
C ARG A 9 -4.90 -13.17 12.49
N LYS A 10 -4.97 -14.38 11.93
CA LYS A 10 -3.92 -14.92 11.04
C LYS A 10 -3.81 -14.12 9.73
N ALA A 11 -4.93 -13.64 9.17
CA ALA A 11 -4.93 -12.78 8.00
C ALA A 11 -4.33 -11.39 8.30
N LEU A 12 -4.67 -10.77 9.44
CA LEU A 12 -4.06 -9.52 9.89
C LEU A 12 -2.54 -9.66 10.11
N GLY A 13 -2.11 -10.71 10.82
CA GLY A 13 -0.69 -10.95 11.08
C GLY A 13 0.11 -11.18 9.80
N ARG A 14 -0.46 -11.88 8.81
CA ARG A 14 0.15 -12.05 7.48
C ARG A 14 0.17 -10.77 6.65
N GLY A 15 -0.87 -9.93 6.78
CA GLY A 15 -0.94 -8.62 6.12
C GLY A 15 0.24 -7.74 6.52
N HIS A 16 0.45 -7.57 7.84
CA HIS A 16 1.55 -6.75 8.34
C HIS A 16 2.93 -7.27 7.94
N VAL A 17 3.17 -8.58 7.99
CA VAL A 17 4.47 -9.15 7.55
C VAL A 17 4.72 -8.88 6.07
N SER A 18 3.68 -8.99 5.23
CA SER A 18 3.80 -8.73 3.80
C SER A 18 4.08 -7.26 3.52
N GLU A 19 3.43 -6.35 4.25
CA GLU A 19 3.70 -4.90 4.19
C GLU A 19 5.14 -4.57 4.61
N TYR A 20 5.63 -5.15 5.69
CA TYR A 20 7.02 -4.94 6.12
C TYR A 20 8.04 -5.46 5.11
N LEU A 21 7.80 -6.63 4.51
CA LEU A 21 8.69 -7.17 3.47
C LEU A 21 8.67 -6.29 2.21
N ALA A 22 7.50 -5.81 1.80
CA ALA A 22 7.38 -4.88 0.68
C ALA A 22 8.09 -3.55 0.98
N ALA A 23 7.94 -3.03 2.20
CA ALA A 23 8.64 -1.82 2.65
C ALA A 23 10.16 -2.01 2.63
N LEU A 24 10.65 -3.13 3.17
CA LEU A 24 12.08 -3.46 3.15
C LEU A 24 12.61 -3.56 1.71
N TYR A 25 11.87 -4.23 0.82
CA TYR A 25 12.24 -4.31 -0.59
C TYR A 25 12.34 -2.92 -1.23
N LEU A 26 11.37 -2.03 -0.99
CA LEU A 26 11.40 -0.65 -1.49
C LEU A 26 12.58 0.14 -0.93
N MET A 27 12.91 -0.04 0.36
CA MET A 27 14.08 0.57 0.98
C MET A 27 15.38 0.10 0.31
N LEU A 28 15.53 -1.20 0.05
CA LEU A 28 16.69 -1.75 -0.68
C LEU A 28 16.78 -1.24 -2.13
N LYS A 29 15.65 -0.86 -2.75
CA LYS A 29 15.61 -0.19 -4.06
C LYS A 29 15.86 1.33 -4.00
N GLY A 30 16.17 1.86 -2.82
CA GLY A 30 16.53 3.25 -2.59
C GLY A 30 15.32 4.19 -2.45
N TYR A 31 14.14 3.65 -2.11
CA TYR A 31 13.01 4.46 -1.70
C TYR A 31 13.05 4.72 -0.19
N ARG A 32 12.59 5.90 0.23
CA ARG A 32 12.27 6.21 1.62
C ARG A 32 10.80 5.93 1.88
N ILE A 33 10.50 5.08 2.86
CA ILE A 33 9.12 4.86 3.31
C ILE A 33 8.64 6.11 4.05
N VAL A 34 7.51 6.65 3.62
CA VAL A 34 6.88 7.83 4.23
C VAL A 34 5.76 7.43 5.17
N ALA A 35 4.96 6.43 4.80
CA ALA A 35 3.90 5.92 5.64
C ALA A 35 3.64 4.43 5.35
N LEU A 36 3.19 3.72 6.38
CA LEU A 36 2.60 2.38 6.30
C LEU A 36 1.15 2.48 6.82
N GLY A 37 0.22 1.77 6.19
CA GLY A 37 -1.20 1.76 6.57
C GLY A 37 -1.84 3.16 6.59
N TYR A 38 -1.60 3.98 5.56
CA TYR A 38 -2.10 5.35 5.50
C TYR A 38 -3.59 5.39 5.22
N ARG A 39 -4.38 5.90 6.17
CA ARG A 39 -5.84 5.96 6.08
C ARG A 39 -6.35 7.38 5.85
N THR A 40 -7.32 7.51 4.96
CA THR A 40 -8.05 8.75 4.68
C THR A 40 -9.55 8.48 4.69
N LYS A 41 -10.35 9.56 4.61
CA LYS A 41 -11.80 9.44 4.45
C LYS A 41 -12.22 8.80 3.11
N LEU A 42 -11.34 8.80 2.10
CA LEU A 42 -11.63 8.33 0.75
C LEU A 42 -11.01 6.96 0.42
N GLY A 43 -10.16 6.45 1.31
CA GLY A 43 -9.41 5.22 1.04
C GLY A 43 -8.23 4.99 1.96
N GLU A 44 -7.62 3.82 1.81
CA GLU A 44 -6.39 3.43 2.51
C GLU A 44 -5.31 3.08 1.48
N ILE A 45 -4.06 3.32 1.85
CA ILE A 45 -2.88 3.01 1.06
C ILE A 45 -1.92 2.25 1.96
N ASP A 46 -1.50 1.06 1.57
CA ASP A 46 -0.68 0.20 2.43
C ASP A 46 0.71 0.79 2.63
N ILE A 47 1.35 1.29 1.56
CA ILE A 47 2.66 1.93 1.64
C ILE A 47 2.70 3.20 0.80
N ILE A 48 3.18 4.28 1.38
CA ILE A 48 3.61 5.48 0.66
C ILE A 48 5.12 5.55 0.72
N ALA A 49 5.79 5.64 -0.43
CA ALA A 49 7.25 5.74 -0.49
C ALA A 49 7.70 6.80 -1.49
N ARG A 50 8.91 7.33 -1.28
CA ARG A 50 9.48 8.40 -2.11
C ARG A 50 10.89 8.09 -2.58
N LYS A 51 11.22 8.52 -3.79
CA LYS A 51 12.59 8.54 -4.31
C LYS A 51 12.81 9.82 -5.10
N ARG A 52 13.57 10.76 -4.54
CA ARG A 52 13.69 12.13 -5.07
C ARG A 52 12.29 12.76 -5.21
N ASN A 53 11.92 13.12 -6.43
CA ASN A 53 10.64 13.73 -6.78
C ASN A 53 9.55 12.70 -7.10
N LEU A 54 9.88 11.41 -7.12
CA LEU A 54 8.88 10.36 -7.34
C LEU A 54 8.17 10.01 -6.03
N ALA A 55 6.84 10.07 -6.02
CA ALA A 55 6.01 9.49 -4.97
C ALA A 55 5.30 8.24 -5.52
N ILE A 56 5.37 7.13 -4.78
CA ILE A 56 4.68 5.90 -5.13
C ILE A 56 3.70 5.51 -4.02
N PHE A 57 2.54 5.01 -4.45
CA PHE A 57 1.47 4.51 -3.60
C PHE A 57 1.28 3.04 -3.93
N VAL A 58 1.49 2.19 -2.94
CA VAL A 58 1.59 0.74 -3.15
C VAL A 58 0.51 0.05 -2.33
N GLU A 59 -0.24 -0.81 -3.01
CA GLU A 59 -1.13 -1.80 -2.40
C GLU A 59 -0.39 -3.14 -2.32
N VAL A 60 -0.37 -3.75 -1.14
CA VAL A 60 0.33 -5.01 -0.87
C VAL A 60 -0.68 -6.15 -0.83
N LYS A 61 -0.51 -7.11 -1.74
CA LYS A 61 -1.35 -8.32 -1.79
C LYS A 61 -0.52 -9.55 -1.42
N ALA A 62 -0.79 -10.13 -0.26
CA ALA A 62 -0.21 -11.40 0.15
C ALA A 62 -0.86 -12.57 -0.60
N ARG A 63 -0.20 -13.08 -1.65
CA ARG A 63 -0.64 -14.29 -2.36
C ARG A 63 0.19 -15.50 -1.92
N ARG A 64 -0.43 -16.67 -1.85
CA ARG A 64 0.21 -17.95 -1.47
C ARG A 64 0.74 -18.74 -2.67
N ASP A 65 0.24 -18.45 -3.87
CA ASP A 65 0.52 -19.20 -5.09
C ASP A 65 0.81 -18.21 -6.24
N HIS A 66 1.84 -18.52 -7.03
CA HIS A 66 2.23 -17.75 -8.21
C HIS A 66 1.27 -17.96 -9.39
N MET A 67 0.51 -19.07 -9.40
CA MET A 67 -0.44 -19.41 -10.46
C MET A 67 -1.82 -18.74 -10.34
N SER A 68 -2.12 -18.07 -9.23
CA SER A 68 -3.35 -17.27 -9.11
C SER A 68 -3.16 -15.96 -9.88
N ALA A 69 -3.43 -16.05 -11.19
CA ALA A 69 -3.74 -15.02 -12.19
C ALA A 69 -3.19 -13.60 -11.97
N ILE A 70 -2.67 -13.02 -13.05
CA ILE A 70 -2.39 -11.59 -13.21
C ILE A 70 -3.70 -10.82 -13.08
N ASP A 71 -4.23 -10.69 -11.86
CA ASP A 71 -5.40 -9.85 -11.63
C ASP A 71 -4.88 -8.42 -11.58
N ALA A 72 -5.28 -7.65 -12.59
CA ALA A 72 -5.19 -6.21 -12.55
C ALA A 72 -5.76 -5.70 -11.20
N VAL A 73 -5.16 -4.65 -10.67
CA VAL A 73 -5.75 -3.92 -9.53
C VAL A 73 -7.18 -3.56 -9.94
N SER A 74 -8.18 -3.97 -9.15
CA SER A 74 -9.59 -3.76 -9.52
C SER A 74 -9.87 -2.26 -9.72
N PRO A 75 -10.80 -1.86 -10.62
CA PRO A 75 -11.13 -0.46 -10.82
C PRO A 75 -11.48 0.27 -9.52
N THR A 76 -12.18 -0.42 -8.61
CA THR A 76 -12.50 0.10 -7.27
C THR A 76 -11.25 0.37 -6.45
N ALA A 77 -10.27 -0.55 -6.43
CA ALA A 77 -9.02 -0.35 -5.73
C ALA A 77 -8.20 0.80 -6.35
N GLN A 78 -8.17 0.90 -7.68
CA GLN A 78 -7.52 2.01 -8.38
C GLN A 78 -8.13 3.36 -8.00
N ASN A 79 -9.47 3.47 -8.01
CA ASN A 79 -10.17 4.70 -7.65
C ASN A 79 -9.92 5.10 -6.19
N ARG A 80 -9.93 4.12 -5.27
CA ARG A 80 -9.65 4.34 -3.84
C ARG A 80 -8.22 4.83 -3.63
N ILE A 81 -7.25 4.18 -4.27
CA ILE A 81 -5.84 4.55 -4.18
C ILE A 81 -5.64 5.94 -4.76
N ARG A 82 -6.19 6.23 -5.94
CA ARG A 82 -6.11 7.57 -6.57
C ARG A 82 -6.65 8.65 -5.63
N ALA A 83 -7.87 8.48 -5.11
CA ALA A 83 -8.48 9.47 -4.24
C ALA A 83 -7.67 9.71 -2.94
N ALA A 84 -7.15 8.64 -2.32
CA ALA A 84 -6.30 8.76 -1.15
C ALA A 84 -4.93 9.38 -1.48
N SER A 85 -4.39 9.09 -2.66
CA SER A 85 -3.11 9.62 -3.16
C SER A 85 -3.22 11.12 -3.41
N ASP A 86 -4.28 11.58 -4.07
CA ASP A 86 -4.54 12.99 -4.34
C ASP A 86 -4.62 13.80 -3.03
N LEU A 87 -5.31 13.27 -2.01
CA LEU A 87 -5.37 13.89 -0.68
C LEU A 87 -4.00 13.96 0.00
N TRP A 88 -3.16 12.94 -0.17
CA TRP A 88 -1.82 12.95 0.40
C TRP A 88 -0.90 13.93 -0.34
N LEU A 89 -0.96 13.95 -1.68
CA LEU A 89 -0.18 14.81 -2.55
C LEU A 89 -0.46 16.29 -2.28
N ALA A 90 -1.73 16.67 -2.16
CA ALA A 90 -2.14 18.04 -1.87
C ALA A 90 -1.61 18.58 -0.53
N ARG A 91 -1.16 17.71 0.38
CA ARG A 91 -0.57 18.09 1.68
C ARG A 91 0.95 18.20 1.64
N GLN A 92 1.59 17.84 0.53
CA GLN A 92 3.04 17.90 0.41
C GLN A 92 3.49 19.33 0.06
N ARG A 93 4.49 19.83 0.78
CA ARG A 93 5.04 21.17 0.55
C ARG A 93 5.67 21.32 -0.84
N ASP A 94 6.16 20.22 -1.39
CA ASP A 94 6.84 20.12 -2.68
C ASP A 94 5.95 19.52 -3.77
N TYR A 95 4.62 19.56 -3.62
CA TYR A 95 3.65 18.99 -4.57
C TYR A 95 3.93 19.36 -6.04
N ALA A 96 4.32 20.61 -6.32
CA ALA A 96 4.56 21.11 -7.67
C ALA A 96 5.68 20.37 -8.43
N VAL A 97 6.58 19.68 -7.74
CA VAL A 97 7.69 18.95 -8.36
C VAL A 97 7.54 17.43 -8.26
N LEU A 98 6.46 16.95 -7.64
CA LEU A 98 6.22 15.51 -7.50
C LEU A 98 5.74 14.90 -8.82
N SER A 99 6.27 13.71 -9.12
CA SER A 99 5.82 12.80 -10.19
C SER A 99 5.15 11.57 -9.59
#